data_AF-A0A9D4UV41-F1
#
_entry.id   AF-A0A9D4UV41-F1
#
_cell.length_a   1.000
_cell.length_b   1.000
_cell.length_c   1.000
_cell.angle_alpha   90.00
_cell.angle_beta   90.00
_cell.angle_gamma   90.00
#
_symmetry.space_group_name_H-M   'P 1'
#
loop_
_entity.id
_entity.type
_entity.pdbx_description
1 polymer ?
#
loop_
_entity_poly.entity_id
_entity_poly.type
_entity_poly.pdbx_seq_one_letter_code
_entity_poly.pdbx_strand_id
1 'polypeptide(L)'
;MWSASRIELRSLFEVVAFTSYDQHMADKVFDVLDPAGTRFNHRLYAGSCKQFGLKDLSVLGRPTGRVIIIDDSYKKCILNPDNWHNKF
;
A
#
# COMPACT_ATOMS: atom_id res chain seq x y z
N MET A 1 5.82 -15.40 26.75
CA MET A 1 6.87 -14.61 26.07
C MET A 1 6.91 -15.01 24.61
N TRP A 2 6.24 -14.28 23.72
CA TRP A 2 6.42 -14.46 22.28
C TRP A 2 7.63 -13.63 21.84
N SER A 3 8.81 -14.24 21.90
CA SER A 3 10.02 -13.72 21.28
C SER A 3 10.13 -14.32 19.88
N ALA A 4 9.25 -13.91 18.97
CA ALA A 4 9.52 -14.01 17.55
C ALA A 4 10.15 -12.67 17.16
N SER A 5 11.38 -12.71 16.65
CA SER A 5 12.11 -11.54 16.15
C SER A 5 11.19 -10.76 15.21
N ARG A 6 10.80 -9.55 15.62
CA ARG A 6 9.89 -8.69 14.85
C ARG A 6 10.69 -8.13 13.67
N ILE A 7 10.55 -8.75 12.49
CA ILE A 7 11.15 -8.22 11.26
C ILE A 7 10.26 -7.09 10.77
N GLU A 8 10.82 -5.89 10.68
CA GLU A 8 10.13 -4.74 10.11
C GLU A 8 10.07 -4.88 8.59
N LEU A 9 8.88 -4.76 8.00
CA LEU A 9 8.67 -4.91 6.56
C LEU A 9 9.60 -4.01 5.73
N ARG A 10 9.90 -2.81 6.24
CA ARG A 10 10.80 -1.86 5.55
C ARG A 10 12.24 -2.32 5.41
N SER A 11 12.68 -3.26 6.23
CA SER A 11 14.01 -3.85 6.10
C SER A 11 14.10 -4.82 4.91
N LEU A 12 12.96 -5.28 4.40
CA LEU A 12 12.85 -6.27 3.33
C LEU A 12 12.20 -5.73 2.06
N PHE A 13 11.34 -4.72 2.18
CA PHE A 13 10.49 -4.23 1.09
C PHE A 13 10.55 -2.71 0.95
N GLU A 14 10.37 -2.25 -0.28
CA GLU A 14 9.91 -0.89 -0.56
C GLU A 14 8.41 -0.81 -0.20
N VAL A 15 8.06 -0.07 0.86
CA VAL A 15 6.68 -0.02 1.36
C VAL A 15 5.95 1.20 0.79
N VAL A 16 4.87 0.97 0.06
CA VAL A 16 4.04 2.02 -0.55
C VAL A 16 2.66 2.05 0.11
N ALA A 17 2.25 3.21 0.61
CA ALA A 17 0.87 3.42 1.01
C ALA A 17 0.04 3.82 -0.21
N PHE A 18 -0.87 2.95 -0.67
CA PHE A 18 -1.73 3.24 -1.82
C PHE A 18 -3.19 3.27 -1.36
N THR A 19 -3.81 4.46 -1.32
CA THR A 19 -5.19 4.65 -0.86
C THR A 19 -6.08 5.22 -1.97
N SER A 20 -7.37 4.87 -1.95
CA SER A 20 -8.39 5.48 -2.80
C SER A 20 -8.98 6.77 -2.20
N TYR A 21 -8.46 7.24 -1.07
CA TYR A 21 -8.83 8.51 -0.47
C TYR A 21 -8.01 9.67 -1.03
N ASP A 22 -8.63 10.85 -1.03
CA ASP A 22 -7.95 12.10 -1.35
C ASP A 22 -6.83 12.40 -0.34
N GLN A 23 -5.77 13.03 -0.83
CA GLN A 23 -4.57 13.30 -0.05
C GLN A 23 -4.86 14.05 1.25
N HIS A 24 -5.70 15.08 1.22
CA HIS A 24 -6.04 15.88 2.41
C HIS A 24 -6.68 15.04 3.54
N MET A 25 -7.43 13.99 3.22
CA MET A 25 -8.02 13.09 4.22
C MET A 25 -7.02 12.02 4.66
N ALA A 26 -6.29 11.44 3.71
CA ALA A 26 -5.34 10.37 3.98
C ALA A 26 -4.14 10.82 4.81
N ASP A 27 -3.64 12.04 4.58
CA ASP A 27 -2.49 12.58 5.32
C ASP A 27 -2.78 12.68 6.83
N LYS A 28 -4.02 13.02 7.24
CA LYS A 28 -4.41 13.02 8.67
C LYS A 28 -4.24 11.64 9.33
N VAL A 29 -4.50 10.57 8.58
CA VAL A 29 -4.31 9.19 9.06
C VAL A 29 -2.82 8.84 9.08
N PHE A 30 -2.08 9.22 8.04
CA PHE A 30 -0.65 8.96 7.97
C PHE A 30 0.17 9.73 9.02
N ASP A 31 -0.25 10.93 9.40
CA ASP A 31 0.41 11.70 10.46
C ASP A 31 0.30 11.01 11.83
N VAL A 32 -0.79 10.28 12.07
CA VAL A 32 -0.98 9.46 13.29
C VAL A 32 -0.23 8.13 13.19
N LEU A 33 -0.29 7.45 12.03
CA LEU A 33 0.32 6.13 11.84
C LEU A 33 1.85 6.20 11.70
N ASP A 34 2.35 7.23 11.04
CA ASP A 34 3.74 7.44 10.68
C ASP A 34 4.18 8.89 10.94
N PRO A 35 4.15 9.34 12.21
CA PRO A 35 4.48 10.73 12.56
C PRO A 35 5.92 11.12 12.19
N ALA A 36 6.83 10.14 12.12
CA ALA A 36 8.21 10.36 11.71
C ALA A 36 8.41 10.36 10.19
N GLY A 37 7.40 9.97 9.39
CA GLY A 37 7.53 9.83 7.94
C GLY A 37 8.52 8.75 7.52
N THR A 38 8.71 7.72 8.36
CA THR A 38 9.71 6.66 8.16
C THR A 38 9.07 5.28 7.99
N ARG A 39 7.75 5.17 7.82
CA ARG A 39 7.08 3.88 7.58
C ARG A 39 6.87 3.57 6.10
N PHE A 40 6.68 4.60 5.28
CA PHE A 40 6.37 4.45 3.86
C PHE A 40 7.44 5.13 2.99
N ASN A 41 7.87 4.46 1.93
CA ASN A 41 8.77 5.02 0.92
C ASN A 41 8.02 5.96 -0.02
N HIS A 42 6.78 5.62 -0.37
CA HIS A 42 5.91 6.41 -1.25
C HIS A 42 4.47 6.40 -0.75
N ARG A 43 3.73 7.46 -1.07
CA ARG A 43 2.28 7.58 -0.82
C ARG A 43 1.58 7.87 -2.14
N LEU A 44 0.59 7.05 -2.47
CA LEU A 44 -0.28 7.19 -3.64
C LEU A 44 -1.72 7.36 -3.15
N TYR A 45 -2.41 8.33 -3.73
CA TYR A 45 -3.74 8.76 -3.31
C TYR A 45 -4.77 8.52 -4.43
N ALA A 46 -6.01 8.96 -4.23
CA ALA A 46 -7.09 8.83 -5.21
C ALA A 46 -6.71 9.28 -6.64
N GLY A 47 -5.90 10.33 -6.79
CA GLY A 47 -5.44 10.82 -8.09
C GLY A 47 -4.52 9.84 -8.85
N SER A 48 -3.94 8.85 -8.17
CA SER A 48 -3.16 7.77 -8.77
C SER A 48 -4.01 6.55 -9.12
N CYS A 49 -5.27 6.50 -8.69
CA CYS A 49 -6.19 5.43 -9.04
C CYS A 49 -6.76 5.62 -10.46
N LYS A 50 -7.16 4.51 -11.08
CA LYS A 50 -8.04 4.51 -12.26
C LYS A 50 -9.50 4.74 -11.82
N GLN A 51 -10.41 4.71 -12.80
CA GLN A 51 -11.84 4.91 -12.58
C GLN A 51 -12.36 4.08 -11.39
N PHE A 52 -13.25 4.67 -10.59
CA PHE A 52 -13.83 4.05 -9.38
C PHE A 52 -12.82 3.67 -8.28
N GLY A 53 -11.63 4.28 -8.28
CA GLY A 53 -10.61 4.05 -7.26
C GLY A 53 -9.83 2.74 -7.45
N LEU A 54 -9.81 2.19 -8.66
CA LEU A 54 -9.05 0.98 -8.96
C LEU A 54 -7.54 1.25 -8.86
N LYS A 55 -6.83 0.35 -8.18
CA LYS A 55 -5.40 0.43 -7.90
C LYS A 55 -4.64 -0.40 -8.93
N ASP A 56 -4.31 0.26 -10.04
CA ASP A 56 -3.47 -0.31 -11.09
C ASP A 56 -2.01 -0.30 -10.64
N LEU A 57 -1.38 -1.47 -10.49
CA LEU A 57 -0.01 -1.57 -9.98
C LEU A 57 1.04 -1.10 -10.99
N SER A 58 0.69 -0.91 -12.26
CA SER A 58 1.64 -0.39 -13.27
C SER A 58 2.16 1.01 -12.94
N VAL A 59 1.42 1.80 -12.15
CA VAL A 59 1.81 3.15 -11.72
C VAL A 59 3.06 3.15 -10.84
N LEU A 60 3.43 2.01 -10.25
CA LEU A 60 4.60 1.87 -9.39
C LEU A 60 5.92 1.85 -10.20
N GLY A 61 5.87 1.59 -11.50
CA GLY A 61 7.09 1.44 -12.32
C GLY A 61 7.99 0.29 -11.84
N ARG A 62 7.39 -0.77 -11.29
CA ARG A 62 8.06 -2.00 -10.85
C ARG A 62 7.52 -3.19 -11.62
N PRO A 63 8.33 -4.24 -11.88
CA PRO A 63 7.81 -5.49 -12.43
C PRO A 63 6.72 -6.06 -11.52
N THR A 64 5.52 -6.30 -12.05
CA THR A 64 4.36 -6.75 -11.26
C THR A 64 4.62 -8.07 -10.54
N GLY A 65 5.44 -8.97 -11.10
CA GLY A 65 5.86 -10.21 -10.43
C GLY A 65 6.71 -10.01 -9.16
N ARG A 66 7.05 -8.77 -8.79
CA ARG A 66 7.76 -8.40 -7.56
C ARG A 66 6.96 -7.45 -6.66
N VAL A 67 5.68 -7.26 -6.96
CA VAL A 67 4.78 -6.39 -6.18
C VAL A 67 3.76 -7.26 -5.47
N ILE A 68 3.43 -6.91 -4.23
CA ILE A 68 2.25 -7.41 -3.54
C ILE A 68 1.40 -6.22 -3.14
N ILE A 69 0.08 -6.38 -3.19
CA ILE A 69 -0.86 -5.38 -2.66
C ILE A 69 -1.71 -6.00 -1.57
N ILE A 70 -1.79 -5.28 -0.45
CA ILE A 70 -2.56 -5.69 0.72
C ILE A 70 -3.67 -4.69 0.89
N ASP A 71 -4.89 -5.15 0.69
CA ASP A 71 -6.08 -4.34 0.67
C ASP A 71 -7.26 -5.17 1.16
N ASP A 72 -8.15 -4.57 1.93
CA ASP A 72 -9.37 -5.22 2.41
C ASP A 72 -10.40 -5.38 1.28
N SER A 73 -10.23 -4.71 0.14
CA SER A 73 -11.14 -4.73 -1.00
C SER A 73 -10.51 -5.33 -2.26
N TYR A 74 -10.81 -6.61 -2.54
CA TYR A 74 -10.49 -7.26 -3.82
C TYR A 74 -10.94 -6.42 -5.02
N LYS A 75 -12.13 -5.78 -4.92
CA LYS A 75 -12.69 -4.95 -5.99
C LYS A 75 -11.77 -3.80 -6.39
N LYS A 76 -10.97 -3.26 -5.47
CA LYS A 76 -10.01 -2.20 -5.77
C LYS A 76 -8.75 -2.72 -6.46
N CYS A 77 -8.45 -4.01 -6.32
CA CYS A 77 -7.23 -4.65 -6.83
C CYS A 77 -7.46 -5.53 -8.06
N ILE A 78 -8.67 -5.50 -8.65
CA ILE A 78 -9.11 -6.39 -9.73
C ILE A 78 -8.24 -6.34 -11.01
N LEU A 79 -7.44 -5.28 -11.18
CA LEU A 79 -6.54 -5.12 -12.33
C LEU A 79 -5.27 -6.00 -12.22
N ASN A 80 -4.93 -6.45 -11.01
CA ASN A 80 -3.77 -7.27 -10.72
C ASN A 80 -4.12 -8.35 -9.67
N PRO A 81 -5.04 -9.28 -9.98
CA PRO A 81 -5.62 -10.18 -8.98
C PRO A 81 -4.59 -11.12 -8.34
N ASP A 82 -3.57 -11.55 -9.08
CA ASP A 82 -2.51 -12.43 -8.58
C ASP A 82 -1.60 -11.76 -7.54
N ASN A 83 -1.59 -10.43 -7.49
CA ASN A 83 -0.79 -9.65 -6.54
C ASN A 83 -1.54 -9.34 -5.24
N TRP A 84 -2.86 -9.57 -5.19
CA TRP A 84 -3.70 -9.17 -4.07
C TRP A 84 -3.74 -10.22 -2.97
N HIS A 85 -3.52 -9.77 -1.73
CA HIS A 85 -3.64 -10.59 -0.53
C HIS A 85 -4.40 -9.81 0.56
N ASN A 86 -5.20 -10.52 1.37
CA ASN A 86 -6.04 -9.90 2.42
C ASN A 86 -5.83 -10.49 3.82
N LYS A 87 -4.76 -11.26 4.04
CA LYS A 87 -4.47 -11.89 5.34
C LYS A 87 -2.99 -11.78 5.70
N PHE A 88 -2.75 -11.37 6.95
CA PHE A 88 -1.60 -11.73 7.77
C PHE A 88 -2.11 -12.50 8.97
#